data_AF-A0A953VLW9-F1
#
_entry.id   AF-A0A953VLW9-F1
#
_cell.length_a   1.000
_cell.length_b   1.000
_cell.length_c   1.000
_cell.angle_alpha   90.00
_cell.angle_beta   90.00
_cell.angle_gamma   90.00
#
_symmetry.space_group_name_H-M   'P 1'
#
loop_
_entity.id
_entity.type
_entity.pdbx_description
1 polymer ?
#
loop_
_entity_poly.entity_id
_entity_poly.type
_entity_poly.pdbx_seq_one_letter_code
_entity_poly.pdbx_strand_id
1 'polypeptide(L)'
;MEIDEVRTSIGDIRMTRLHRRSVADLEPDEVRLAVEGFALTANNVTYAATGPVIGYWKFFPTSDPTEGIVPVWGFARVTKSLSPHLAVGDRVYGFLPMASHLTLRPEPAGKQALIDRTVHRRDLPPVYNLYQRSKDHDPEQDASRAIFQPLMVTS
;
A
#
# COMPACT_ATOMS: atom_id res chain seq x y z
N MET A 1 12.27 5.61 12.96
CA MET A 1 12.63 5.96 11.56
C MET A 1 11.68 7.03 11.06
N GLU A 2 11.99 7.68 9.94
CA GLU A 2 11.10 8.66 9.29
C GLU A 2 10.44 8.01 8.05
N ILE A 3 9.20 8.39 7.75
CA ILE A 3 8.50 8.04 6.52
C ILE A 3 8.11 9.33 5.81
N ASP A 4 8.49 9.40 4.53
CA ASP A 4 7.97 10.37 3.58
C ASP A 4 6.68 9.82 2.93
N GLU A 5 5.63 10.64 2.90
CA GLU A 5 4.32 10.30 2.30
C GLU A 5 3.74 11.49 1.55
N VAL A 6 3.09 11.24 0.41
CA VAL A 6 2.39 12.26 -0.37
C VAL A 6 0.97 12.38 0.14
N ARG A 7 0.67 13.51 0.78
CA ARG A 7 -0.67 13.82 1.28
C ARG A 7 -1.42 14.67 0.29
N THR A 8 -2.70 14.33 0.10
CA THR A 8 -3.60 14.96 -0.86
C THR A 8 -4.80 15.51 -0.10
N SER A 9 -5.21 16.75 -0.39
CA SER A 9 -6.43 17.30 0.22
C SER A 9 -7.66 16.53 -0.28
N ILE A 10 -8.53 16.13 0.65
CA ILE A 10 -9.80 15.49 0.33
C ILE A 10 -10.78 16.47 -0.32
N GLY A 11 -10.68 17.77 0.03
CA GLY A 11 -11.52 18.83 -0.54
C GLY A 11 -11.06 19.32 -1.92
N ASP A 12 -9.77 19.19 -2.24
CA ASP A 12 -9.22 19.50 -3.56
C ASP A 12 -8.03 18.59 -3.89
N ILE A 13 -8.29 17.53 -4.67
CA ILE A 13 -7.29 16.50 -4.98
C ILE A 13 -6.10 17.00 -5.82
N ARG A 14 -6.15 18.25 -6.32
CA ARG A 14 -5.01 18.88 -7.01
C ARG A 14 -3.96 19.39 -6.02
N MET A 15 -4.35 19.55 -4.76
CA MET A 15 -3.48 20.02 -3.68
C MET A 15 -2.79 18.82 -3.05
N THR A 16 -1.51 18.65 -3.37
CA THR A 16 -0.65 17.59 -2.82
C THR A 16 0.61 18.17 -2.21
N ARG A 17 1.11 17.53 -1.15
CA ARG A 17 2.35 17.92 -0.48
C ARG A 17 3.12 16.69 0.02
N LEU A 18 4.44 16.83 0.08
CA LEU A 18 5.26 15.87 0.80
C LEU A 18 5.13 16.14 2.31
N HIS A 19 4.77 15.10 3.05
CA HIS A 19 4.72 15.11 4.50
C HIS A 19 5.73 14.09 5.03
N ARG A 20 6.51 14.50 6.02
CA ARG A 20 7.43 13.62 6.73
C ARG A 20 6.93 13.40 8.14
N ARG A 21 6.88 12.14 8.56
CA ARG A 21 6.48 11.78 9.92
C ARG A 21 7.40 10.72 10.52
N SER A 22 7.53 10.78 11.82
CA SER A 22 8.06 9.67 12.59
C SER A 22 7.06 8.52 12.63
N VAL A 23 7.58 7.32 12.81
CA VAL A 23 6.78 6.11 12.91
C VAL A 23 7.26 5.29 14.09
N ALA A 24 6.29 4.74 14.83
CA ALA A 24 6.54 3.81 15.92
C ALA A 24 7.29 2.57 15.42
N ASP A 25 7.85 1.84 16.39
CA ASP A 25 8.41 0.53 16.10
C ASP A 25 7.28 -0.47 15.74
N LEU A 26 7.67 -1.63 15.21
CA LEU A 26 6.73 -2.70 14.89
C LEU A 26 6.14 -3.32 16.16
N GLU A 27 4.84 -3.57 16.13
CA GLU A 27 4.15 -4.45 17.07
C GLU A 27 4.31 -5.93 16.66
N PRO A 28 4.00 -6.89 17.55
CA PRO A 28 3.94 -8.31 17.18
C PRO A 28 3.08 -8.55 15.92
N ASP A 29 3.54 -9.48 15.08
CA ASP A 29 2.92 -9.84 13.80
C ASP A 29 2.96 -8.74 12.71
N GLU A 30 3.61 -7.61 12.95
CA GLU A 30 3.77 -6.56 11.93
C GLU A 30 5.04 -6.75 11.09
N VAL A 31 4.97 -6.20 9.88
CA VAL A 31 6.12 -6.04 8.99
C VAL A 31 6.21 -4.61 8.49
N ARG A 32 7.43 -4.14 8.26
CA ARG A 32 7.73 -2.89 7.57
C ARG A 32 8.14 -3.19 6.14
N LEU A 33 7.43 -2.58 5.20
CA LEU A 33 7.73 -2.62 3.79
C LEU A 33 8.32 -1.27 3.34
N ALA A 34 9.43 -1.28 2.61
CA ALA A 34 9.90 -0.14 1.83
C ALA A 34 9.32 -0.24 0.41
N VAL A 35 8.67 0.82 -0.05
CA VAL A 35 8.10 0.89 -1.40
C VAL A 35 9.24 1.10 -2.39
N GLU A 36 9.35 0.21 -3.36
CA GLU A 36 10.41 0.24 -4.38
C GLU A 36 9.95 0.96 -5.64
N GLY A 37 8.67 0.85 -5.98
CA GLY A 37 8.08 1.49 -7.14
C GLY A 37 6.60 1.17 -7.26
N PHE A 38 5.86 2.04 -7.91
CA PHE A 38 4.43 1.90 -8.16
C PHE A 38 4.02 2.62 -9.45
N ALA A 39 2.86 2.26 -9.98
CA ALA A 39 2.28 2.96 -11.12
C ALA A 39 1.34 4.08 -10.66
N LEU A 40 1.46 5.23 -11.32
CA LEU A 40 0.49 6.32 -11.24
C LEU A 40 -0.26 6.40 -12.58
N THR A 41 -1.57 6.22 -12.51
CA THR A 41 -2.46 6.12 -13.67
C THR A 41 -3.72 6.95 -13.45
N ALA A 42 -4.56 7.07 -14.48
CA ALA A 42 -5.87 7.70 -14.34
C ALA A 42 -6.75 7.03 -13.26
N ASN A 43 -6.56 5.74 -12.99
CA ASN A 43 -7.31 5.02 -11.94
C ASN A 43 -7.05 5.59 -10.54
N ASN A 44 -5.81 6.02 -10.27
CA ASN A 44 -5.45 6.63 -8.99
C ASN A 44 -6.11 7.99 -8.78
N VAL A 45 -6.32 8.75 -9.87
CA VAL A 45 -7.11 9.98 -9.83
C VAL A 45 -8.56 9.68 -9.46
N THR A 46 -9.15 8.61 -10.01
CA THR A 46 -10.49 8.15 -9.64
C THR A 46 -10.55 7.72 -8.17
N TYR A 47 -9.53 7.02 -7.65
CA TYR A 47 -9.46 6.69 -6.21
C TYR A 47 -9.51 7.93 -5.32
N ALA A 48 -8.78 8.98 -5.70
CA ALA A 48 -8.79 10.25 -4.97
C ALA A 48 -10.16 10.95 -5.07
N ALA A 49 -10.68 11.09 -6.29
CA ALA A 49 -11.94 11.81 -6.55
C ALA A 49 -13.17 11.13 -5.93
N THR A 50 -13.19 9.79 -5.91
CA THR A 50 -14.30 8.98 -5.37
C THR A 50 -14.05 8.49 -3.94
N GLY A 51 -12.89 8.83 -3.37
CA GLY A 51 -12.46 8.38 -2.04
C GLY A 51 -13.47 8.65 -0.91
N PRO A 52 -14.18 9.80 -0.86
CA PRO A 52 -15.19 10.05 0.16
C PRO A 52 -16.42 9.13 0.06
N VAL A 53 -16.74 8.67 -1.15
CA VAL A 53 -17.94 7.85 -1.43
C VAL A 53 -17.62 6.36 -1.31
N ILE A 54 -16.52 5.91 -1.93
CA ILE A 54 -16.13 4.49 -2.00
C ILE A 54 -15.26 4.09 -0.80
N GLY A 55 -14.68 5.06 -0.09
CA GLY A 55 -13.90 4.83 1.11
C GLY A 55 -12.40 4.58 0.86
N TYR A 56 -11.86 4.94 -0.31
CA TYR A 56 -10.43 4.72 -0.61
C TYR A 56 -9.48 5.38 0.39
N TRP A 57 -9.87 6.52 0.97
CA TRP A 57 -9.10 7.20 2.01
C TRP A 57 -8.93 6.38 3.30
N LYS A 58 -9.77 5.35 3.50
CA LYS A 58 -9.71 4.48 4.67
C LYS A 58 -8.58 3.45 4.59
N PHE A 59 -8.03 3.16 3.41
CA PHE A 59 -6.95 2.17 3.27
C PHE A 59 -5.64 2.63 3.92
N PHE A 60 -5.38 3.94 3.89
CA PHE A 60 -4.17 4.57 4.39
C PHE A 60 -4.54 5.83 5.18
N PRO A 61 -5.05 5.67 6.41
CA PRO A 61 -5.53 6.78 7.21
C PRO A 61 -4.37 7.71 7.59
N THR A 62 -4.68 8.98 7.63
CA THR A 62 -3.82 10.08 8.01
C THR A 62 -4.19 10.56 9.43
N SER A 63 -3.29 11.30 10.06
CA SER A 63 -3.59 12.01 11.31
C SER A 63 -4.49 13.22 11.13
N ASP A 64 -4.64 13.72 9.90
CA ASP A 64 -5.45 14.89 9.55
C ASP A 64 -6.66 14.43 8.71
N PRO A 65 -7.89 14.57 9.20
CA PRO A 65 -9.09 14.07 8.52
C PRO A 65 -9.42 14.83 7.22
N THR A 66 -8.73 15.94 6.93
CA THR A 66 -8.90 16.73 5.70
C THR A 66 -7.95 16.28 4.59
N GLU A 67 -7.03 15.36 4.89
CA GLU A 67 -6.04 14.82 3.97
C GLU A 67 -6.16 13.31 3.84
N GLY A 68 -5.77 12.77 2.70
CA GLY A 68 -5.64 11.34 2.48
C GLY A 68 -4.35 11.00 1.74
N ILE A 69 -4.00 9.72 1.76
CA ILE A 69 -2.89 9.18 0.96
C ILE A 69 -3.50 8.38 -0.18
N VAL A 70 -3.20 8.78 -1.42
CA VAL A 70 -3.72 8.11 -2.62
C VAL A 70 -3.13 6.70 -2.68
N PRO A 71 -3.96 5.66 -2.82
CA PRO A 71 -3.46 4.31 -2.94
C PRO A 71 -2.98 4.03 -4.38
N VAL A 72 -1.97 3.18 -4.50
CA VAL A 72 -1.28 2.82 -5.74
C VAL A 72 -0.98 1.34 -5.77
N TRP A 73 -0.74 0.77 -6.96
CA TRP A 73 -0.31 -0.61 -7.11
C TRP A 73 1.18 -0.66 -7.43
N GLY A 74 1.92 -1.53 -6.75
CA GLY A 74 3.36 -1.56 -6.91
C GLY A 74 4.05 -2.64 -6.10
N PHE A 75 5.37 -2.50 -6.00
CA PHE A 75 6.27 -3.44 -5.35
C PHE A 75 6.88 -2.84 -4.10
N ALA A 76 7.02 -3.67 -3.08
CA ALA A 76 7.66 -3.30 -1.83
C ALA A 76 8.50 -4.45 -1.27
N ARG A 77 9.54 -4.11 -0.51
CA ARG A 77 10.46 -5.04 0.12
C ARG A 77 10.38 -4.95 1.63
N VAL A 78 10.38 -6.10 2.30
CA VAL A 78 10.41 -6.16 3.76
C VAL A 78 11.76 -5.66 4.28
N THR A 79 11.75 -4.58 5.06
CA THR A 79 12.95 -4.01 5.71
C THR A 79 13.04 -4.35 7.19
N LYS A 80 11.91 -4.66 7.84
CA LYS A 80 11.85 -5.15 9.22
C LYS A 80 10.64 -6.09 9.36
N SER A 81 10.75 -7.15 10.16
CA SER A 81 9.66 -8.09 10.38
C SER A 81 9.64 -8.60 11.83
N LEU A 82 8.45 -8.62 12.42
CA LEU A 82 8.09 -9.37 13.62
C LEU A 82 7.00 -10.42 13.32
N SER A 83 6.79 -10.75 12.04
CA SER A 83 5.79 -11.70 11.56
C SER A 83 6.44 -13.01 11.08
N PRO A 84 5.85 -14.18 11.36
CA PRO A 84 6.33 -15.45 10.80
C PRO A 84 6.00 -15.62 9.31
N HIS A 85 5.23 -14.71 8.71
CA HIS A 85 4.67 -14.88 7.36
C HIS A 85 5.48 -14.20 6.24
N LEU A 86 6.37 -13.28 6.60
CA LEU A 86 7.24 -12.52 5.71
C LEU A 86 8.59 -12.25 6.40
N ALA A 87 9.69 -12.65 5.76
CA ALA A 87 11.04 -12.42 6.26
C ALA A 87 11.64 -11.12 5.71
N VAL A 88 12.64 -10.56 6.39
CA VAL A 88 13.41 -9.41 5.86
C VAL A 88 14.02 -9.78 4.51
N GLY A 89 13.89 -8.89 3.53
CA GLY A 89 14.32 -9.10 2.15
C GLY A 89 13.25 -9.68 1.22
N ASP A 90 12.17 -10.27 1.77
CA ASP A 90 11.03 -10.71 0.96
C ASP A 90 10.41 -9.54 0.21
N ARG A 91 9.87 -9.84 -0.97
CA ARG A 91 9.30 -8.86 -1.89
C ARG A 91 7.85 -9.17 -2.17
N VAL A 92 7.01 -8.15 -2.18
CA VAL A 92 5.57 -8.28 -2.43
C VAL A 92 5.10 -7.29 -3.49
N TYR A 93 4.08 -7.69 -4.24
CA TYR A 93 3.26 -6.84 -5.10
C TYR A 93 1.89 -6.64 -4.46
N GLY A 94 1.37 -5.42 -4.45
CA GLY A 94 0.03 -5.16 -3.92
C GLY A 94 -0.35 -3.68 -3.86
N PHE A 95 -1.36 -3.40 -3.05
CA PHE A 95 -1.94 -2.06 -2.87
C PHE A 95 -1.17 -1.28 -1.79
N LEU A 96 -0.46 -0.25 -2.21
CA LEU A 96 0.51 0.52 -1.42
C LEU A 96 0.07 1.98 -1.29
N PRO A 97 0.51 2.70 -0.24
CA PRO A 97 0.35 4.14 -0.17
C PRO A 97 1.34 4.82 -1.12
N MET A 98 1.03 6.03 -1.60
CA MET A 98 2.06 6.94 -2.10
C MET A 98 2.96 7.43 -0.95
N ALA A 99 3.78 6.52 -0.43
CA ALA A 99 4.72 6.77 0.65
C ALA A 99 5.97 5.90 0.47
N SER A 100 7.04 6.27 1.17
CA SER A 100 8.29 5.51 1.21
C SER A 100 8.13 4.13 1.86
N HIS A 101 7.18 3.98 2.80
CA HIS A 101 7.00 2.75 3.56
C HIS A 101 5.54 2.48 3.92
N LEU A 102 5.26 1.22 4.20
CA LEU A 102 3.99 0.74 4.76
C LEU A 102 4.26 -0.23 5.91
N THR A 103 3.54 -0.08 7.02
CA THR A 103 3.42 -1.13 8.04
C THR A 103 2.15 -1.92 7.78
N LEU A 104 2.22 -3.25 7.81
CA LEU A 104 1.03 -4.10 7.72
C LEU A 104 1.13 -5.33 8.61
N ARG A 105 -0.01 -6.00 8.84
CA ARG A 105 -0.12 -7.29 9.55
C ARG A 105 -0.48 -8.38 8.56
N PRO A 106 0.51 -9.14 8.03
CA PRO A 106 0.25 -10.10 6.98
C PRO A 106 -0.23 -11.43 7.57
N GLU A 107 -1.29 -12.00 7.01
CA GLU A 107 -1.72 -13.38 7.26
C GLU A 107 -1.69 -14.19 5.95
N PRO A 108 -1.54 -15.54 6.01
CA PRO A 108 -1.62 -16.38 4.82
C PRO A 108 -3.00 -16.29 4.14
N ALA A 109 -3.00 -16.07 2.83
CA ALA A 109 -4.21 -16.06 1.98
C ALA A 109 -4.08 -17.04 0.79
N GLY A 110 -3.30 -18.10 0.98
CA GLY A 110 -2.90 -19.07 -0.05
C GLY A 110 -1.39 -19.25 -0.12
N LYS A 111 -0.92 -20.08 -1.07
CA LYS A 111 0.51 -20.42 -1.18
C LYS A 111 1.39 -19.20 -1.54
N GLN A 112 0.93 -18.37 -2.46
CA GLN A 112 1.68 -17.21 -2.97
C GLN A 112 1.06 -15.85 -2.57
N ALA A 113 0.04 -15.87 -1.73
CA ALA A 113 -0.71 -14.68 -1.35
C ALA A 113 -0.75 -14.48 0.16
N LEU A 114 -0.83 -13.22 0.54
CA LEU A 114 -0.98 -12.73 1.90
C LEU A 114 -2.16 -11.76 1.93
N ILE A 115 -2.82 -11.64 3.07
CA ILE A 115 -3.84 -10.62 3.31
C ILE A 115 -3.39 -9.72 4.45
N ASP A 116 -3.52 -8.42 4.27
CA ASP A 116 -3.29 -7.44 5.31
C ASP A 116 -4.50 -7.33 6.24
N ARG A 117 -4.27 -7.58 7.53
CA ARG A 117 -5.26 -7.59 8.60
C ARG A 117 -5.12 -6.43 9.57
N THR A 118 -4.40 -5.39 9.17
CA THR A 118 -4.37 -4.13 9.93
C THR A 118 -5.80 -3.67 10.19
N VAL A 119 -6.08 -3.24 11.42
CA VAL A 119 -7.44 -3.08 11.95
C VAL A 119 -8.33 -2.23 11.03
N HIS A 120 -7.83 -1.09 10.54
CA HIS A 120 -8.58 -0.18 9.67
C HIS A 120 -8.86 -0.72 8.27
N ARG A 121 -8.22 -1.83 7.87
CA ARG A 121 -8.38 -2.47 6.56
C ARG A 121 -9.34 -3.65 6.57
N ARG A 122 -9.65 -4.21 7.74
CA ARG A 122 -10.39 -5.47 7.89
C ARG A 122 -11.75 -5.47 7.20
N ASP A 123 -12.47 -4.36 7.30
CA ASP A 123 -13.84 -4.22 6.77
C ASP A 123 -13.89 -3.56 5.37
N LEU A 124 -12.71 -3.26 4.80
CA LEU A 124 -12.61 -2.73 3.44
C LEU A 124 -12.61 -3.88 2.41
N PRO A 125 -12.95 -3.62 1.14
CA PRO A 125 -13.00 -4.66 0.12
C PRO A 125 -11.70 -5.49 0.07
N PRO A 126 -11.75 -6.82 0.35
CA PRO A 126 -10.57 -7.63 0.60
C PRO A 126 -9.55 -7.66 -0.53
N VAL A 127 -9.99 -7.42 -1.77
CA VAL A 127 -9.14 -7.42 -2.96
C VAL A 127 -7.96 -6.45 -2.85
N TYR A 128 -8.16 -5.32 -2.18
CA TYR A 128 -7.14 -4.29 -1.96
C TYR A 128 -6.22 -4.59 -0.76
N ASN A 129 -6.53 -5.62 0.02
CA ASN A 129 -5.70 -6.08 1.12
C ASN A 129 -4.84 -7.27 0.73
N LEU A 130 -4.98 -7.80 -0.49
CA LEU A 130 -4.22 -8.94 -0.98
C LEU A 130 -2.86 -8.49 -1.52
N TYR A 131 -1.83 -9.21 -1.09
CA TYR A 131 -0.45 -9.05 -1.56
C TYR A 131 0.05 -10.37 -2.13
N GLN A 132 0.77 -10.29 -3.24
CA GLN A 132 1.40 -11.44 -3.88
C GLN A 132 2.89 -11.43 -3.59
N ARG A 133 3.44 -12.59 -3.22
CA ARG A 133 4.89 -12.77 -3.12
C ARG A 133 5.52 -12.61 -4.50
N SER A 134 6.66 -11.93 -4.55
CA SER A 134 7.33 -11.56 -5.81
C SER A 134 8.83 -11.91 -5.83
N LYS A 135 9.25 -12.91 -5.03
CA LYS A 135 10.66 -13.31 -4.91
C LYS A 135 11.26 -13.79 -6.23
N ASP A 136 10.49 -14.55 -7.01
CA ASP A 136 10.98 -15.20 -8.24
C ASP A 136 10.66 -14.41 -9.51
N HIS A 137 10.20 -13.16 -9.39
CA HIS A 137 9.85 -12.33 -10.55
C HIS A 137 11.04 -11.51 -11.04
N ASP A 138 11.11 -11.37 -12.36
CA ASP A 138 12.03 -10.50 -13.07
C ASP A 138 11.73 -9.01 -12.80
N PRO A 139 12.65 -8.27 -12.16
CA PRO A 139 12.45 -6.85 -11.86
C PRO A 139 12.23 -5.97 -13.11
N GLU A 140 12.69 -6.39 -14.30
CA GLU A 140 12.47 -5.63 -15.53
C GLU A 140 10.98 -5.53 -15.90
N GLN A 141 10.15 -6.43 -15.37
CA GLN A 141 8.71 -6.47 -15.62
C GLN A 141 7.89 -5.68 -14.60
N ASP A 142 8.50 -5.17 -13.54
CA ASP A 142 7.78 -4.54 -12.43
C ASP A 142 6.96 -3.33 -12.89
N ALA A 143 7.52 -2.47 -13.73
CA ALA A 143 6.83 -1.29 -14.23
C ALA A 143 5.56 -1.68 -15.01
N SER A 144 5.68 -2.61 -15.95
CA SER A 144 4.55 -3.12 -16.73
C SER A 144 3.50 -3.78 -15.84
N ARG A 145 3.90 -4.57 -14.85
CA ARG A 145 2.98 -5.21 -13.92
C ARG A 145 2.24 -4.20 -13.05
N ALA A 146 2.94 -3.21 -12.50
CA ALA A 146 2.33 -2.15 -11.71
C ALA A 146 1.25 -1.39 -12.51
N ILE A 147 1.45 -1.22 -13.82
CA ILE A 147 0.49 -0.57 -14.73
C ILE A 147 -0.69 -1.50 -15.06
N PHE A 148 -0.42 -2.72 -15.53
CA PHE A 148 -1.45 -3.55 -16.18
C PHE A 148 -2.12 -4.56 -15.25
N GLN A 149 -1.43 -5.09 -14.23
CA GLN A 149 -1.99 -6.11 -13.36
C GLN A 149 -3.26 -5.64 -12.60
N PRO A 150 -3.40 -4.38 -12.17
CA PRO A 150 -4.64 -3.90 -11.56
C PRO A 150 -5.86 -4.01 -12.49
N LEU A 151 -5.66 -3.94 -13.81
CA LEU A 151 -6.75 -4.07 -14.79
C LEU A 151 -7.39 -5.45 -14.79
N MET A 152 -6.72 -6.48 -14.28
CA MET A 152 -7.31 -7.82 -14.19
C MET A 152 -8.17 -8.02 -12.94
N VAL A 153 -8.06 -7.10 -11.98
CA VAL A 153 -8.56 -7.26 -10.61
C VAL A 153 -9.55 -6.15 -10.22
N THR A 154 -9.45 -4.98 -10.85
CA THR A 154 -10.21 -3.76 -10.48
C THR A 154 -11.14 -3.24 -11.58
N SER A 155 -11.25 -3.95 -12.70
CA SER A 155 -12.15 -3.65 -13.84
C SER A 155 -13.51 -4.29 -13.71
#